data_AF-A0A9W6TKB6-F1
#
_entry.id   AF-A0A9W6TKB6-F1
#
_cell.length_a   1.000
_cell.length_b   1.000
_cell.length_c   1.000
_cell.angle_alpha   90.00
_cell.angle_beta   90.00
_cell.angle_gamma   90.00
#
_symmetry.space_group_name_H-M   'P 1'
#
loop_
_entity.id
_entity.type
_entity.pdbx_description
1 polymer ?
#
loop_
_entity_poly.entity_id
_entity_poly.type
_entity_poly.pdbx_seq_one_letter_code
_entity_poly.pdbx_strand_id
1 'polypeptide(L)'
;MDSASQRESKRRRLSEGSEASEEESPAESSRKVLLKHLPLSILSLPHVARSIDVMLMSAIEAAREAARTGQINWMTRLRDDYEEVVDLSCVARTAAPTEVVERCIDIAAERRNISIIQIFLGTGRISQKAYEKVFYHVSCRRDTLITEFLFRERRPSSKIIMKCFWNAVESDLSPLVNFFHEEGCITSEKSILAFEVAASCNRPEVVATLLDLALIPTHVSLKHLQLQQVMATWKLWQH
;
A
#
# COMPACT_ATOMS: atom_id res chain seq x y z
N MET A 1 42.10 3.21 34.19
CA MET A 1 41.24 4.40 33.94
C MET A 1 40.12 3.98 32.99
N ASP A 2 39.31 2.98 33.30
CA ASP A 2 38.33 2.84 34.39
C ASP A 2 37.26 3.92 34.38
N SER A 3 36.15 3.62 33.67
CA SER A 3 34.81 4.12 33.98
C SER A 3 33.77 3.25 33.25
N ALA A 4 33.64 2.01 33.70
CA ALA A 4 32.38 1.29 33.67
C ALA A 4 31.59 1.75 34.90
N SER A 5 30.40 2.34 34.74
CA SER A 5 29.50 2.53 35.89
C SER A 5 28.04 2.79 35.50
N GLN A 6 27.21 1.79 35.81
CA GLN A 6 25.89 1.95 36.44
C GLN A 6 24.84 2.82 35.72
N ARG A 7 24.00 2.18 34.90
CA ARG A 7 22.54 2.44 34.89
C ARG A 7 21.74 1.14 34.74
N GLU A 8 22.08 0.17 35.58
CA GLU A 8 21.20 -0.93 35.96
C GLU A 8 20.43 -0.46 37.19
N SER A 9 19.20 0.03 37.02
CA SER A 9 18.37 0.44 38.16
C SER A 9 16.89 0.20 37.91
N LYS A 10 16.43 -0.88 38.56
CA LYS A 10 15.29 -0.82 39.47
C LYS A 10 13.90 -0.78 38.81
N ARG A 11 13.52 -1.90 38.19
CA ARG A 11 12.12 -2.35 38.13
C ARG A 11 11.99 -3.80 38.61
N ARG A 12 12.20 -3.98 39.91
CA ARG A 12 11.57 -5.06 40.68
C ARG A 12 10.59 -4.39 41.62
N ARG A 13 9.28 -4.67 41.45
CA ARG A 13 8.32 -5.04 42.51
C ARG A 13 6.87 -4.80 42.08
N LEU A 14 6.06 -5.80 42.38
CA LEU A 14 4.59 -5.82 42.52
C LEU A 14 3.77 -6.02 41.24
N SER A 15 3.51 -7.29 40.94
CA SER A 15 2.14 -7.75 40.68
C SER A 15 2.09 -9.21 41.11
N GLU A 16 1.97 -9.40 42.43
CA GLU A 16 1.53 -10.66 43.02
C GLU A 16 0.21 -11.08 42.39
N GLY A 17 0.06 -12.40 42.21
CA GLY A 17 -1.10 -13.01 41.60
C GLY A 17 -2.37 -12.63 42.34
N SER A 18 -3.27 -11.97 41.63
CA SER A 18 -4.69 -12.09 41.92
C SER A 18 -5.15 -13.38 41.26
N GLU A 19 -4.91 -14.51 41.92
CA GLU A 19 -5.73 -15.72 41.76
C GLU A 19 -7.12 -15.36 42.32
N ALA A 20 -7.83 -14.51 41.59
CA ALA A 20 -9.26 -14.35 41.74
C ALA A 20 -9.83 -15.73 41.42
N SER A 21 -10.18 -16.44 42.48
CA SER A 21 -11.00 -17.64 42.42
C SER A 21 -12.24 -17.23 41.64
N GLU A 22 -12.32 -17.63 40.37
CA GLU A 22 -13.55 -17.60 39.61
C GLU A 22 -14.51 -18.53 40.36
N GLU A 23 -15.22 -17.98 41.35
CA GLU A 23 -16.45 -18.57 41.86
C GLU A 23 -17.41 -18.59 40.66
N GLU A 24 -17.27 -19.66 39.85
CA GLU A 24 -18.21 -20.02 38.80
C GLU A 24 -19.60 -19.98 39.42
N SER A 25 -20.37 -18.97 39.02
CA SER A 25 -21.73 -18.79 39.48
C SER A 25 -22.47 -20.12 39.36
N PRO A 26 -23.24 -20.55 40.38
CA PRO A 26 -24.02 -21.80 40.33
C PRO A 26 -24.92 -21.89 39.08
N ALA A 27 -25.33 -20.73 38.55
CA ALA A 27 -26.10 -20.62 37.31
C ALA A 27 -25.31 -21.04 36.05
N GLU A 28 -24.00 -20.81 36.01
CA GLU A 28 -23.13 -21.10 34.88
C GLU A 28 -22.77 -22.58 34.82
N SER A 29 -22.56 -23.19 35.99
CA SER A 29 -22.39 -24.65 36.14
C SER A 29 -23.66 -25.41 35.71
N SER A 30 -24.84 -24.92 36.11
CA SER A 30 -26.13 -25.51 35.71
C SER A 30 -26.38 -25.41 34.20
N ARG A 31 -25.93 -24.32 33.57
CA ARG A 31 -26.02 -24.12 32.10
C ARG A 31 -25.16 -25.11 31.33
N LYS A 32 -23.94 -25.38 31.81
CA LYS A 32 -23.01 -26.34 31.20
C LYS A 32 -23.55 -27.77 31.25
N VAL A 33 -24.27 -28.16 32.30
CA VAL A 33 -24.90 -29.49 32.42
C VAL A 33 -26.06 -29.64 31.45
N LEU A 34 -26.93 -28.63 31.32
CA LEU A 34 -28.06 -28.66 30.38
C LEU A 34 -27.61 -28.70 28.91
N LEU A 35 -26.52 -28.00 28.56
CA LEU A 35 -25.96 -28.01 27.20
C LEU A 35 -25.41 -29.39 26.78
N LYS A 36 -24.95 -30.23 27.72
CA LYS A 36 -24.43 -31.57 27.39
C LYS A 36 -25.50 -32.57 26.95
N HIS A 37 -26.77 -32.30 27.26
CA HIS A 37 -27.89 -33.21 26.99
C HIS A 37 -28.79 -32.76 25.84
N LEU A 38 -28.55 -31.58 25.26
CA LEU A 38 -29.31 -31.13 24.10
C LEU A 38 -28.87 -31.91 22.85
N PRO A 39 -29.83 -32.31 21.98
CA PRO A 39 -29.49 -32.89 20.69
C PRO A 39 -28.59 -31.96 19.87
N LEU A 40 -27.66 -32.53 19.10
CA LEU A 40 -26.69 -31.78 18.28
C LEU A 40 -27.38 -30.75 17.35
N SER A 41 -28.61 -31.01 16.92
CA SER A 41 -29.42 -30.09 16.10
C SER A 41 -29.82 -28.80 16.82
N ILE A 42 -29.98 -28.82 18.14
CA ILE A 42 -30.29 -27.64 18.95
C ILE A 42 -28.98 -26.92 19.32
N LEU A 43 -27.90 -27.67 19.56
CA LEU A 43 -26.58 -27.11 19.84
C LEU A 43 -25.97 -26.39 18.63
N SER A 44 -26.35 -26.76 17.40
CA SER A 44 -25.91 -26.07 16.19
C SER A 44 -26.70 -24.80 15.88
N LEU A 45 -27.88 -24.57 16.50
CA LEU A 45 -28.74 -23.40 16.21
C LEU A 45 -28.01 -22.06 16.31
N PRO A 46 -27.15 -21.77 17.31
CA PRO A 46 -26.40 -20.52 17.35
C PRO A 46 -25.44 -20.36 16.17
N HIS A 47 -24.84 -21.46 15.71
CA HIS A 47 -23.95 -21.46 14.55
C HIS A 47 -24.73 -21.28 13.24
N VAL A 48 -25.90 -21.91 13.13
CA VAL A 48 -26.80 -21.77 11.97
C VAL A 48 -27.37 -20.34 11.92
N ALA A 49 -27.84 -19.80 13.05
CA ALA A 49 -28.34 -18.43 13.13
C ALA A 49 -27.26 -17.42 12.73
N ARG A 50 -26.04 -17.57 13.25
CA ARG A 50 -24.91 -16.72 12.84
C ARG A 50 -24.58 -16.86 11.35
N SER A 51 -24.72 -18.05 10.78
CA SER A 51 -24.51 -18.26 9.34
C SER A 51 -25.60 -17.61 8.49
N ILE A 52 -26.86 -17.66 8.94
CA ILE A 52 -27.98 -16.97 8.31
C ILE A 52 -27.77 -15.45 8.39
N ASP A 53 -27.39 -14.92 9.56
CA ASP A 53 -27.11 -13.49 9.72
C ASP A 53 -26.02 -13.05 8.74
N VAL A 54 -24.92 -13.82 8.62
CA VAL A 54 -23.84 -13.54 7.65
C VAL A 54 -24.33 -13.61 6.21
N MET A 55 -25.22 -14.55 5.86
CA MET A 55 -25.81 -14.65 4.51
C MET A 55 -26.79 -13.52 4.20
N LEU A 56 -27.42 -12.94 5.22
CA LEU A 56 -28.35 -11.83 5.08
C LEU A 56 -27.67 -10.45 5.18
N MET A 57 -26.37 -10.39 5.47
CA MET A 57 -25.63 -9.12 5.49
C MET A 57 -25.63 -8.49 4.11
N SER A 58 -25.96 -7.19 4.06
CA SER A 58 -25.64 -6.40 2.87
C SER A 58 -24.13 -6.41 2.61
N ALA A 59 -23.71 -6.18 1.36
CA ALA A 59 -22.28 -6.13 1.01
C ALA A 59 -21.49 -5.13 1.88
N ILE A 60 -22.13 -4.00 2.23
CA ILE A 60 -21.54 -2.97 3.09
C ILE A 60 -21.39 -3.48 4.54
N GLU A 61 -22.40 -4.14 5.10
CA GLU A 61 -22.33 -4.71 6.44
C GLU A 61 -21.30 -5.85 6.51
N ALA A 62 -21.26 -6.72 5.50
CA ALA A 62 -20.27 -7.77 5.37
C ALA A 62 -18.86 -7.19 5.30
N ALA A 63 -18.65 -6.10 4.54
CA ALA A 63 -17.35 -5.42 4.46
C ALA A 63 -16.93 -4.80 5.80
N ARG A 64 -17.86 -4.14 6.52
CA ARG A 64 -17.60 -3.61 7.86
C ARG A 64 -17.24 -4.70 8.84
N GLU A 65 -17.97 -5.82 8.82
CA GLU A 65 -17.77 -6.93 9.74
C GLU A 65 -16.46 -7.68 9.43
N ALA A 66 -16.15 -7.93 8.16
CA ALA A 66 -14.87 -8.47 7.73
C ALA A 66 -13.71 -7.59 8.18
N ALA A 67 -13.86 -6.26 8.03
CA ALA A 67 -12.86 -5.31 8.49
C ALA A 67 -12.72 -5.28 10.02
N ARG A 68 -13.84 -5.28 10.75
CA ARG A 68 -13.87 -5.30 12.22
C ARG A 68 -13.22 -6.56 12.78
N THR A 69 -13.43 -7.70 12.14
CA THR A 69 -12.92 -9.01 12.57
C THR A 69 -11.54 -9.36 12.02
N GLY A 70 -10.94 -8.52 11.17
CA GLY A 70 -9.64 -8.78 10.58
C GLY A 70 -9.62 -9.83 9.47
N GLN A 71 -10.78 -10.21 8.92
CA GLN A 71 -10.90 -11.28 7.93
C GLN A 71 -10.56 -10.80 6.51
N ILE A 72 -9.27 -10.62 6.23
CA ILE A 72 -8.76 -10.08 4.95
C ILE A 72 -9.20 -10.91 3.74
N ASN A 73 -9.24 -12.25 3.86
CA ASN A 73 -9.68 -13.13 2.77
C ASN A 73 -11.16 -12.94 2.44
N TRP A 74 -12.00 -12.77 3.46
CA TRP A 74 -13.42 -12.50 3.26
C TRP A 74 -13.61 -11.14 2.58
N MET A 75 -12.92 -10.11 3.05
CA MET A 75 -12.93 -8.78 2.43
C MET A 75 -12.44 -8.80 0.97
N THR A 76 -11.43 -9.62 0.67
CA THR A 76 -10.91 -9.78 -0.70
C THR A 76 -11.93 -10.48 -1.61
N ARG A 77 -12.67 -11.48 -1.10
CA ARG A 77 -13.77 -12.10 -1.85
C ARG A 77 -14.92 -11.14 -2.09
N LEU A 78 -15.34 -10.40 -1.04
CA LEU A 78 -16.37 -9.37 -1.17
C LEU A 78 -15.99 -8.32 -2.22
N ARG A 79 -14.71 -7.98 -2.35
CA ARG A 79 -14.20 -7.12 -3.42
C ARG A 79 -14.43 -7.72 -4.81
N ASP A 80 -14.14 -9.01 -4.97
CA ASP A 80 -14.23 -9.70 -6.28
C ASP A 80 -15.69 -9.95 -6.68
N ASP A 81 -16.57 -10.21 -5.71
CA ASP A 81 -17.99 -10.51 -5.93
C ASP A 81 -18.84 -9.23 -6.11
N TYR A 82 -18.45 -8.10 -5.53
CA TYR A 82 -19.23 -6.86 -5.47
C TYR A 82 -18.42 -5.65 -5.93
N GLU A 83 -17.81 -5.74 -7.12
CA GLU A 83 -16.83 -4.79 -7.64
C GLU A 83 -17.26 -3.31 -7.49
N GLU A 84 -18.55 -3.03 -7.66
CA GLU A 84 -19.11 -1.67 -7.68
C GLU A 84 -19.71 -1.20 -6.33
N VAL A 85 -20.05 -2.11 -5.40
CA VAL A 85 -20.94 -1.79 -4.27
C VAL A 85 -20.22 -1.62 -2.94
N VAL A 86 -19.00 -2.15 -2.80
CA VAL A 86 -18.28 -2.09 -1.52
C VAL A 86 -17.68 -0.70 -1.32
N ASP A 87 -18.41 0.15 -0.60
CA ASP A 87 -17.92 1.43 -0.10
C ASP A 87 -16.83 1.21 0.96
N LEU A 88 -15.56 1.18 0.52
CA LEU A 88 -14.41 1.02 1.41
C LEU A 88 -14.26 2.20 2.40
N SER A 89 -14.95 3.33 2.21
CA SER A 89 -14.91 4.45 3.16
C SER A 89 -15.45 4.06 4.54
N CYS A 90 -16.35 3.08 4.61
CA CYS A 90 -16.85 2.59 5.88
C CYS A 90 -15.76 1.88 6.70
N VAL A 91 -14.79 1.22 6.05
CA VAL A 91 -13.67 0.54 6.71
C VAL A 91 -12.72 1.55 7.36
N ALA A 92 -12.53 2.71 6.74
CA ALA A 92 -11.70 3.78 7.29
C ALA A 92 -12.23 4.28 8.66
N ARG A 93 -13.54 4.16 8.90
CA ARG A 93 -14.22 4.63 10.12
C ARG A 93 -14.35 3.57 11.21
N THR A 94 -14.07 2.30 10.94
CA THR A 94 -14.17 1.22 11.94
C THR A 94 -12.87 1.04 12.71
N ALA A 95 -12.93 0.36 13.85
CA ALA A 95 -11.75 -0.09 14.60
C ALA A 95 -11.04 -1.30 13.93
N ALA A 96 -11.01 -1.35 12.60
CA ALA A 96 -10.38 -2.43 11.85
C ALA A 96 -8.88 -2.56 12.18
N PRO A 97 -8.28 -3.75 12.16
CA PRO A 97 -6.84 -3.90 12.30
C PRO A 97 -6.05 -3.10 11.24
N THR A 98 -4.84 -2.66 11.58
CA THR A 98 -3.99 -1.88 10.66
C THR A 98 -3.72 -2.63 9.36
N GLU A 99 -3.55 -3.95 9.39
CA GLU A 99 -3.33 -4.75 8.17
C GLU A 99 -4.51 -4.70 7.21
N VAL A 100 -5.74 -4.65 7.75
CA VAL A 100 -6.97 -4.50 6.95
C VAL A 100 -6.99 -3.13 6.27
N VAL A 101 -6.71 -2.06 7.03
CA VAL A 101 -6.67 -0.69 6.51
C VAL A 101 -5.61 -0.55 5.40
N GLU A 102 -4.42 -1.10 5.62
CA GLU A 102 -3.33 -1.11 4.64
C GLU A 102 -3.73 -1.90 3.37
N ARG A 103 -4.47 -3.00 3.51
CA ARG A 103 -5.00 -3.74 2.35
C ARG A 103 -6.10 -2.98 1.62
N CYS A 104 -6.95 -2.24 2.32
CA CYS A 104 -8.01 -1.45 1.70
C CYS A 104 -7.45 -0.28 0.88
N ILE A 105 -6.40 0.40 1.35
CA ILE A 105 -5.76 1.45 0.53
C ILE A 105 -5.06 0.85 -0.69
N ASP A 106 -4.41 -0.31 -0.57
CA ASP A 106 -3.88 -1.03 -1.73
C ASP A 106 -5.03 -1.22 -2.76
N ILE A 107 -6.17 -1.79 -2.37
CA ILE A 107 -7.34 -2.02 -3.24
C ILE A 107 -7.89 -0.71 -3.83
N ALA A 108 -8.02 0.35 -3.02
CA ALA A 108 -8.51 1.65 -3.49
C ALA A 108 -7.60 2.24 -4.58
N ALA A 109 -6.28 2.07 -4.42
CA ALA A 109 -5.29 2.43 -5.41
C ALA A 109 -5.39 1.56 -6.67
N GLU A 110 -5.65 0.25 -6.55
CA GLU A 110 -5.90 -0.62 -7.72
C GLU A 110 -7.12 -0.18 -8.54
N ARG A 111 -8.15 0.34 -7.85
CA ARG A 111 -9.41 0.83 -8.46
C ARG A 111 -9.36 2.29 -8.90
N ARG A 112 -8.22 2.96 -8.75
CA ARG A 112 -8.05 4.38 -9.06
C ARG A 112 -9.01 5.31 -8.34
N ASN A 113 -9.44 4.94 -7.14
CA ASN A 113 -10.42 5.71 -6.37
C ASN A 113 -9.71 6.68 -5.40
N ILE A 114 -9.32 7.84 -5.93
CA ILE A 114 -8.60 8.90 -5.19
C ILE A 114 -9.37 9.33 -3.94
N SER A 115 -10.70 9.45 -4.01
CA SER A 115 -11.52 9.86 -2.86
C SER A 115 -11.40 8.90 -1.68
N ILE A 116 -11.41 7.58 -1.94
CA ILE A 116 -11.23 6.58 -0.89
C ILE A 116 -9.81 6.59 -0.34
N ILE A 117 -8.79 6.73 -1.20
CA ILE A 117 -7.38 6.88 -0.78
C ILE A 117 -7.25 8.09 0.16
N GLN A 118 -7.82 9.23 -0.20
CA GLN A 118 -7.80 10.45 0.61
C GLN A 118 -8.45 10.23 1.98
N ILE A 119 -9.60 9.55 2.03
CA ILE A 119 -10.26 9.20 3.30
C ILE A 119 -9.33 8.35 4.16
N PHE A 120 -8.69 7.32 3.61
CA PHE A 120 -7.76 6.49 4.37
C PHE A 120 -6.53 7.26 4.86
N LEU A 121 -5.93 8.12 4.03
CA LEU A 121 -4.78 8.93 4.43
C LEU A 121 -5.14 9.92 5.53
N GLY A 122 -6.33 10.54 5.45
CA GLY A 122 -6.86 11.45 6.46
C GLY A 122 -7.11 10.80 7.83
N THR A 123 -7.22 9.46 7.91
CA THR A 123 -7.36 8.77 9.21
C THR A 123 -6.08 8.79 10.05
N GLY A 124 -4.91 9.02 9.43
CA GLY A 124 -3.61 8.92 10.10
C GLY A 124 -3.19 7.50 10.50
N ARG A 125 -3.95 6.47 10.11
CA ARG A 125 -3.72 5.06 10.50
C ARG A 125 -2.77 4.31 9.59
N ILE A 126 -2.42 4.89 8.44
CA ILE A 126 -1.52 4.26 7.48
C ILE A 126 -0.07 4.52 7.87
N SER A 127 0.65 3.43 8.10
CA SER A 127 2.09 3.47 8.38
C SER A 127 2.86 4.05 7.17
N GLN A 128 4.00 4.71 7.42
CA GLN A 128 4.85 5.21 6.32
C GLN A 128 5.25 4.08 5.36
N LYS A 129 5.50 2.87 5.90
CA LYS A 129 5.90 1.70 5.12
C LYS A 129 4.80 1.24 4.17
N ALA A 130 3.55 1.18 4.63
CA ALA A 130 2.42 0.81 3.77
C ALA A 130 2.11 1.89 2.74
N TYR A 131 2.16 3.17 3.14
CA TYR A 131 2.05 4.29 2.22
C TYR A 131 3.08 4.21 1.09
N GLU A 132 4.35 3.99 1.41
CA GLU A 132 5.43 3.85 0.42
C GLU A 132 5.28 2.63 -0.48
N LYS A 133 4.73 1.53 0.05
CA LYS A 133 4.39 0.33 -0.73
C LYS A 133 3.29 0.65 -1.75
N VAL A 134 2.21 1.31 -1.34
CA VAL A 134 1.12 1.75 -2.24
C VAL A 134 1.68 2.69 -3.31
N PHE A 135 2.47 3.70 -2.90
CA PHE A 135 3.10 4.66 -3.80
C PHE A 135 3.95 3.97 -4.89
N TYR A 136 4.80 3.03 -4.48
CA TYR A 136 5.62 2.25 -5.41
C TYR A 136 4.75 1.42 -6.37
N HIS A 137 3.71 0.75 -5.84
CA HIS A 137 2.82 -0.09 -6.63
C HIS A 137 2.06 0.68 -7.71
N VAL A 138 1.48 1.85 -7.38
CA VAL A 138 0.78 2.69 -8.37
C VAL A 138 1.73 3.25 -9.43
N SER A 139 2.95 3.58 -9.03
CA SER A 139 3.99 4.07 -9.95
C SER A 139 4.40 2.99 -10.95
N CYS A 140 4.54 1.74 -10.50
CA CYS A 140 4.82 0.60 -11.38
C CYS A 140 3.67 0.31 -12.36
N ARG A 141 2.43 0.64 -12.00
CA ARG A 141 1.24 0.49 -12.86
C ARG A 141 1.02 1.64 -13.84
N ARG A 142 1.97 2.60 -13.91
CA ARG A 142 1.91 3.75 -14.82
C ARG A 142 0.75 4.71 -14.52
N ASP A 143 0.22 4.70 -13.31
CA ASP A 143 -0.89 5.58 -12.93
C ASP A 143 -0.37 6.92 -12.39
N THR A 144 -0.02 7.80 -13.31
CA THR A 144 0.60 9.11 -13.02
C THR A 144 -0.28 9.95 -12.10
N LEU A 145 -1.59 9.97 -12.32
CA LEU A 145 -2.54 10.77 -11.53
C LEU A 145 -2.53 10.37 -10.04
N ILE A 146 -2.55 9.07 -9.75
CA ILE A 146 -2.51 8.61 -8.35
C ILE A 146 -1.12 8.80 -7.76
N THR A 147 -0.06 8.53 -8.52
CA THR A 147 1.30 8.77 -8.04
C THR A 147 1.51 10.24 -7.66
N GLU A 148 1.08 11.18 -8.51
CA GLU A 148 1.12 12.62 -8.23
C GLU A 148 0.27 12.99 -7.00
N PHE A 149 -0.97 12.49 -6.93
CA PHE A 149 -1.85 12.73 -5.79
C PHE A 149 -1.20 12.28 -4.48
N LEU A 150 -0.71 11.03 -4.43
CA LEU A 150 -0.05 10.49 -3.25
C LEU A 150 1.17 11.34 -2.89
N PHE A 151 2.04 11.64 -3.87
CA PHE A 151 3.25 12.43 -3.64
C PHE A 151 2.94 13.78 -2.95
N ARG A 152 1.90 14.48 -3.42
CA ARG A 152 1.46 15.77 -2.86
C ARG A 152 0.84 15.64 -1.48
N GLU A 153 0.05 14.59 -1.24
CA GLU A 153 -0.58 14.34 0.07
C GLU A 153 0.44 13.98 1.15
N ARG A 154 1.46 13.18 0.79
CA ARG A 154 2.52 12.76 1.72
C ARG A 154 3.80 12.42 0.97
N ARG A 155 4.89 13.13 1.25
CA ARG A 155 6.17 12.90 0.56
C ARG A 155 6.75 11.51 0.89
N PRO A 156 6.98 10.63 -0.11
CA PRO A 156 7.67 9.35 0.13
C PRO A 156 9.15 9.57 0.47
N SER A 157 9.82 8.56 1.03
CA SER A 157 11.26 8.63 1.22
C SER A 157 12.01 8.74 -0.11
N SER A 158 13.15 9.44 -0.10
CA SER A 158 14.04 9.58 -1.27
C SER A 158 14.40 8.22 -1.90
N LYS A 159 14.59 7.18 -1.08
CA LYS A 159 14.85 5.80 -1.54
C LYS A 159 13.71 5.27 -2.43
N ILE A 160 12.46 5.49 -2.03
CA ILE A 160 11.29 5.01 -2.79
C ILE A 160 11.07 5.87 -4.03
N ILE A 161 11.26 7.19 -3.94
CA ILE A 161 11.20 8.10 -5.09
C ILE A 161 12.21 7.67 -6.17
N MET A 162 13.47 7.45 -5.78
CA MET A 162 14.50 6.99 -6.73
C MET A 162 14.16 5.64 -7.35
N LYS A 163 13.59 4.71 -6.57
CA LYS A 163 13.15 3.42 -7.10
C LYS A 163 12.03 3.57 -8.14
N CYS A 164 11.06 4.46 -7.89
CA CYS A 164 9.98 4.75 -8.83
C CYS A 164 10.49 5.45 -10.10
N PHE A 165 11.42 6.40 -9.93
CA PHE A 165 12.07 7.09 -11.03
C PHE A 165 12.80 6.14 -11.98
N TRP A 166 13.64 5.23 -11.45
CA TRP A 166 14.32 4.25 -12.29
C TRP A 166 13.36 3.31 -13.00
N ASN A 167 12.32 2.85 -12.31
CA ASN A 167 11.26 2.04 -12.94
C ASN A 167 10.55 2.81 -14.07
N ALA A 168 10.33 4.12 -13.92
CA ALA A 168 9.75 4.98 -14.94
C ALA A 168 10.65 5.09 -16.17
N VAL A 169 11.95 5.31 -15.97
CA VAL A 169 12.95 5.36 -17.04
C VAL A 169 13.01 4.03 -17.80
N GLU A 170 13.11 2.92 -17.07
CA GLU A 170 13.17 1.57 -17.66
C GLU A 170 11.89 1.18 -18.41
N SER A 171 10.74 1.75 -18.03
CA SER A 171 9.42 1.46 -18.60
C SER A 171 8.94 2.45 -19.66
N ASP A 172 9.79 3.40 -20.07
CA ASP A 172 9.48 4.50 -21.00
C ASP A 172 8.33 5.43 -20.53
N LEU A 173 8.24 5.70 -19.23
CA LEU A 173 7.17 6.52 -18.66
C LEU A 173 7.57 8.00 -18.57
N SER A 174 7.62 8.66 -19.73
CA SER A 174 7.96 10.08 -19.86
C SER A 174 7.22 11.01 -18.89
N PRO A 175 5.90 10.87 -18.62
CA PRO A 175 5.21 11.82 -17.74
C PRO A 175 5.68 11.71 -16.29
N LEU A 176 6.02 10.49 -15.84
CA LEU A 176 6.45 10.27 -14.46
C LEU A 176 7.92 10.70 -14.26
N VAL A 177 8.76 10.56 -15.29
CA VAL A 177 10.12 11.12 -15.31
C VAL A 177 10.06 12.65 -15.22
N ASN A 178 9.21 13.29 -16.02
CA ASN A 178 9.01 14.73 -15.97
C ASN A 178 8.53 15.19 -14.59
N PHE A 179 7.51 14.52 -14.05
CA PHE A 179 6.98 14.81 -12.71
C PHE A 179 8.05 14.78 -11.63
N PHE A 180 8.86 13.71 -11.55
CA PHE A 180 9.92 13.63 -10.53
C PHE A 180 11.01 14.70 -10.71
N HIS A 181 11.24 15.14 -11.94
CA HIS A 181 12.16 16.24 -12.21
C HIS A 181 11.59 17.59 -11.77
N GLU A 182 10.36 17.92 -12.14
CA GLU A 182 9.67 19.16 -11.77
C GLU A 182 9.54 19.32 -10.25
N GLU A 183 9.31 18.22 -9.53
CA GLU A 183 9.28 18.19 -8.07
C GLU A 183 10.67 18.30 -7.40
N GLY A 184 11.72 18.52 -8.20
CA GLY A 184 13.11 18.69 -7.74
C GLY A 184 13.66 17.45 -7.00
N CYS A 185 13.13 16.26 -7.29
CA CYS A 185 13.54 15.04 -6.60
C CYS A 185 14.81 14.42 -7.18
N ILE A 186 15.19 14.82 -8.40
CA ILE A 186 16.25 14.20 -9.19
C ILE A 186 17.38 15.23 -9.40
N THR A 187 18.59 14.87 -9.02
CA THR A 187 19.79 15.68 -9.29
C THR A 187 20.21 15.58 -10.74
N SER A 188 20.95 16.57 -11.24
CA SER A 188 21.49 16.56 -12.61
C SER A 188 22.32 15.30 -12.92
N GLU A 189 23.13 14.84 -11.96
CA GLU A 189 23.90 13.60 -12.08
C GLU A 189 23.00 12.39 -12.35
N LYS A 190 21.87 12.27 -11.63
CA LYS A 190 20.92 11.18 -11.82
C LYS A 190 20.17 11.30 -13.15
N SER A 191 19.90 12.51 -13.62
CA SER A 191 19.30 12.74 -14.94
C SER A 191 20.23 12.32 -16.09
N ILE A 192 21.54 12.57 -15.97
CA ILE A 192 22.53 12.12 -16.97
C ILE A 192 22.58 10.59 -17.02
N LEU A 193 22.66 9.93 -15.86
CA LEU A 193 22.63 8.47 -15.80
C LEU A 193 21.31 7.89 -16.35
N ALA A 194 20.18 8.53 -16.05
CA ALA A 194 18.88 8.13 -16.57
C ALA A 194 18.83 8.22 -18.11
N PHE A 195 19.44 9.25 -18.69
CA PHE A 195 19.51 9.41 -20.13
C PHE A 195 20.33 8.29 -20.79
N GLU A 196 21.50 7.96 -20.23
CA GLU A 196 22.35 6.87 -20.74
C GLU A 196 21.61 5.51 -20.67
N VAL A 197 20.92 5.24 -19.56
CA VAL A 197 20.09 4.04 -19.40
C VAL A 197 18.94 4.04 -20.40
N ALA A 198 18.19 5.14 -20.53
CA ALA A 198 17.08 5.26 -21.46
C ALA A 198 17.53 5.06 -22.92
N ALA A 199 18.65 5.66 -23.32
CA ALA A 199 19.23 5.52 -24.64
C ALA A 199 19.69 4.08 -24.92
N SER A 200 20.38 3.43 -23.97
CA SER A 200 20.81 2.04 -24.12
C SER A 200 19.65 1.03 -24.16
N CYS A 201 18.54 1.33 -23.49
CA CYS A 201 17.32 0.52 -23.49
C CYS A 201 16.32 0.89 -24.61
N ASN A 202 16.67 1.78 -25.53
CA ASN A 202 15.80 2.28 -26.62
C ASN A 202 14.44 2.80 -26.09
N ARG A 203 14.50 3.76 -25.16
CA ARG A 203 13.36 4.44 -24.53
C ARG A 203 13.20 5.86 -25.08
N PRO A 204 12.68 6.02 -26.31
CA PRO A 204 12.73 7.28 -27.05
C PRO A 204 11.94 8.41 -26.38
N GLU A 205 10.82 8.10 -25.71
CA GLU A 205 10.02 9.13 -25.05
C GLU A 205 10.76 9.71 -23.85
N VAL A 206 11.33 8.85 -22.99
CA VAL A 206 12.14 9.30 -21.85
C VAL A 206 13.39 10.05 -22.32
N VAL A 207 14.05 9.59 -23.39
CA VAL A 207 15.20 10.29 -23.99
C VAL A 207 14.81 11.70 -24.45
N ALA A 208 13.68 11.84 -25.15
CA ALA A 208 13.17 13.14 -25.60
C ALA A 208 12.86 14.04 -24.41
N THR A 209 12.12 13.54 -23.40
CA THR A 209 11.80 14.29 -22.18
C THR A 209 13.06 14.77 -21.44
N LEU A 210 14.07 13.91 -21.28
CA LEU A 210 15.31 14.28 -20.60
C LEU A 210 16.14 15.32 -21.38
N LEU A 211 16.05 15.33 -22.72
CA LEU A 211 16.65 16.37 -23.56
C LEU A 211 15.89 17.70 -23.44
N ASP A 212 14.55 17.65 -23.48
CA ASP A 212 13.68 18.83 -23.41
C ASP A 212 13.79 19.56 -22.07
N LEU A 213 13.99 18.81 -20.98
CA LEU A 213 14.21 19.38 -19.64
C LEU A 213 15.55 20.10 -19.50
N ALA A 214 16.35 20.18 -20.58
CA ALA A 214 17.67 20.80 -20.63
C ALA A 214 18.64 20.27 -19.56
N LEU A 215 18.41 19.04 -19.09
CA LEU A 215 19.17 18.42 -18.01
C LEU A 215 20.54 17.92 -18.45
N ILE A 216 20.77 17.88 -19.76
CA ILE A 216 21.98 17.34 -20.36
C ILE A 216 22.79 18.50 -20.89
N PRO A 217 23.98 18.77 -20.31
CA PRO A 217 24.86 19.79 -20.84
C PRO A 217 25.16 19.49 -22.32
N THR A 218 25.09 20.51 -23.18
CA THR A 218 25.25 20.41 -24.63
C THR A 218 26.53 19.68 -25.08
N HIS A 219 27.55 19.62 -24.21
CA HIS A 219 28.80 18.90 -24.44
C HIS A 219 28.68 17.36 -24.33
N VAL A 220 27.73 16.83 -23.55
CA VAL A 220 27.43 15.38 -23.51
C VAL A 220 26.62 14.96 -24.75
N SER A 221 25.78 15.86 -25.24
CA SER A 221 24.94 15.67 -26.42
C SER A 221 25.75 15.31 -27.68
N LEU A 222 26.99 15.81 -27.82
CA LEU A 222 27.84 15.55 -28.99
C LEU A 222 28.39 14.11 -29.09
N LYS A 223 28.70 13.45 -27.96
CA LYS A 223 29.10 12.03 -27.99
C LYS A 223 27.89 11.10 -28.21
N HIS A 224 26.73 11.47 -27.69
CA HIS A 224 25.49 10.74 -27.93
C HIS A 224 24.86 11.05 -29.30
N LEU A 225 25.23 12.13 -29.97
CA LEU A 225 24.84 12.40 -31.36
C LEU A 225 25.36 11.31 -32.32
N GLN A 226 26.48 10.66 -32.01
CA GLN A 226 26.94 9.47 -32.74
C GLN A 226 25.97 8.29 -32.54
N LEU A 227 25.33 8.16 -31.37
CA LEU A 227 24.25 7.19 -31.12
C LEU A 227 22.95 7.58 -31.83
N GLN A 228 22.63 8.88 -31.97
CA GLN A 228 21.52 9.32 -32.81
C GLN A 228 21.76 9.05 -34.31
N GLN A 229 23.00 9.16 -34.80
CA GLN A 229 23.33 8.69 -36.16
C GLN A 229 23.12 7.18 -36.31
N VAL A 230 23.44 6.39 -35.29
CA VAL A 230 23.17 4.94 -35.25
C VAL A 230 21.66 4.63 -35.20
N MET A 231 20.87 5.39 -34.43
CA MET A 231 19.42 5.23 -34.38
C MET A 231 18.72 5.74 -35.65
N ALA A 232 19.23 6.79 -36.30
CA ALA A 232 18.76 7.26 -37.60
C ALA A 232 19.03 6.22 -38.70
N THR A 233 20.18 5.54 -38.67
CA THR A 233 20.42 4.37 -39.54
C THR A 233 19.51 3.19 -39.20
N TRP A 234 19.03 3.05 -37.95
CA TRP A 234 18.12 1.97 -37.57
C TRP A 234 16.68 2.19 -38.07
N LYS A 235 16.19 3.44 -38.05
CA LYS A 235 14.89 3.80 -38.67
C LYS A 235 14.87 3.61 -40.19
N LEU A 236 16.02 3.69 -40.86
CA LEU A 236 16.15 3.40 -42.30
C LEU A 236 16.10 1.89 -42.63
N TRP A 237 16.18 0.99 -41.64
CA TRP A 237 16.14 -0.47 -41.82
C TRP A 237 14.80 -1.12 -41.43
N GLN A 238 13.80 -0.33 -41.03
CA GLN A 238 12.45 -0.80 -40.67
C GLN A 238 11.41 -0.59 -41.79
N HIS A 239 11.83 -0.08 -42.95
CA HIS A 239 11.08 -0.08 -44.21
C HIS A 239 11.72 -1.06 -45.19
#